data_AF-A0A142C683-F1
#
_entry.id   AF-A0A142C683-F1
#
_cell.length_a   1.000
_cell.length_b   1.000
_cell.length_c   1.000
_cell.angle_alpha   90.00
_cell.angle_beta   90.00
_cell.angle_gamma   90.00
#
_symmetry.space_group_name_H-M   'P 1'
#
loop_
_entity.id
_entity.type
_entity.pdbx_description
1 polymer ?
#
loop_
_entity_poly.entity_id
_entity_poly.type
_entity_poly.pdbx_seq_one_letter_code
_entity_poly.pdbx_strand_id
1 'polypeptide(L)'
;MAAGPAYPQLEQVYRDTYKESIFDAVSGEASAKGKWGLLLKNWLTSEGVDSQHPEDLVEQLHGATKKDDVFPQVMANISHRSYAAVSELFQQRYSLSLRDHIAKVFAGDDEYAFLLCHDYLIDPVRAVAAILNQAMKGSGTNDIQLIYASVLFANKAAPSIQQVFSDMSFGELLPSIQKELKGTYEDAMLALWMGMDMPTPVVVAMFRGEHPFNAAETAQIDDSRADQLTQEIQTACEGKGCDEKRLIQLTRPLNRLDRQKVVEAFERATGKKLPEVLKSELSGKLRDLLIALYSDYLGYWAGQLNDAVKGLGTNEKKLIDLVIMAAGPAYPQLEQVYRDTYKESIFDAVSGEASAKGKWGLLLKNWLTSEGADSQHPEDLVEQLHGATKKDDVFPQVMANISHRSYAAVSELFQQRYSLSLRDHIAKVFAGDDEYAFLLCHDYLIDPVRAVAAILKISMKGIGTNDDQLRYCTVLFKDRAERSIQEVYSQMNLGNLKKDLQDDLKGIYEDAMLLLWGCQ
;
A
#
# COMPACT_ATOMS: atom_id res chain seq x y z
N MET A 1 -2.49 10.09 30.81
CA MET A 1 -1.83 11.17 30.04
C MET A 1 -1.92 12.56 30.68
N ALA A 2 -2.80 12.82 31.65
CA ALA A 2 -3.01 14.16 32.23
C ALA A 2 -2.07 14.55 33.40
N ALA A 3 -1.03 13.77 33.72
CA ALA A 3 -0.08 14.09 34.79
C ALA A 3 1.39 14.16 34.30
N GLY A 4 1.58 14.36 32.99
CA GLY A 4 2.90 14.57 32.39
C GLY A 4 3.20 16.05 32.13
N PRO A 5 4.43 16.40 31.69
CA PRO A 5 4.85 17.78 31.40
C PRO A 5 3.99 18.49 30.34
N ALA A 6 3.15 17.76 29.60
CA ALA A 6 2.21 18.30 28.62
C ALA A 6 0.85 18.75 29.21
N TYR A 7 0.52 18.37 30.46
CA TYR A 7 -0.79 18.71 31.06
C TYR A 7 -1.06 20.21 31.14
N PRO A 8 -0.11 21.08 31.54
CA PRO A 8 -0.36 22.52 31.57
C PRO A 8 -0.72 23.10 30.20
N GLN A 9 -0.14 22.56 29.11
CA GLN A 9 -0.47 22.99 27.75
C GLN A 9 -1.86 22.52 27.33
N LEU A 10 -2.21 21.27 27.64
CA LEU A 10 -3.54 20.73 27.37
C LEU A 10 -4.63 21.48 28.15
N GLU A 11 -4.38 21.75 29.44
CA GLU A 11 -5.24 22.53 30.32
C GLU A 11 -5.47 23.94 29.79
N GLN A 12 -4.41 24.60 29.31
CA GLN A 12 -4.51 25.93 28.70
C GLN A 12 -5.35 25.92 27.43
N VAL A 13 -5.07 25.00 26.50
CA VAL A 13 -5.85 24.87 25.24
C VAL A 13 -7.32 24.57 25.53
N TYR A 14 -7.61 23.70 26.49
CA TYR A 14 -8.98 23.37 26.89
C TYR A 14 -9.70 24.60 27.46
N ARG A 15 -9.06 25.35 28.38
CA ARG A 15 -9.61 26.58 28.94
C ARG A 15 -9.87 27.65 27.88
N ASP A 16 -8.95 27.81 26.95
CA ASP A 16 -9.09 28.79 25.88
C ASP A 16 -10.26 28.45 24.94
N THR A 17 -10.51 27.16 24.72
CA THR A 17 -11.56 26.65 23.83
C THR A 17 -12.93 26.63 24.52
N TYR A 18 -13.03 26.03 25.70
CA TYR A 18 -14.29 25.71 26.37
C TYR A 18 -14.65 26.65 27.51
N LYS A 19 -13.75 27.57 27.87
CA LYS A 19 -13.93 28.56 28.95
C LYS A 19 -14.17 27.94 30.34
N GLU A 20 -13.74 26.70 30.53
CA GLU A 20 -13.78 25.97 31.79
C GLU A 20 -12.47 25.17 31.98
N SER A 21 -12.19 24.68 33.19
CA SER A 21 -11.03 23.81 33.42
C SER A 21 -11.33 22.34 33.10
N ILE A 22 -10.30 21.56 32.76
CA ILE A 22 -10.48 20.10 32.60
C ILE A 22 -10.94 19.50 33.93
N PHE A 23 -10.39 19.97 35.05
CA PHE A 23 -10.78 19.52 36.37
C PHE A 23 -12.27 19.78 36.67
N ASP A 24 -12.80 20.95 36.33
CA ASP A 24 -14.20 21.32 36.58
C ASP A 24 -15.13 20.54 35.65
N ALA A 25 -14.77 20.39 34.38
CA ALA A 25 -15.51 19.60 33.40
C ALA A 25 -15.63 18.13 33.85
N VAL A 26 -14.49 17.50 34.16
CA VAL A 26 -14.44 16.14 34.69
C VAL A 26 -15.15 16.07 36.04
N SER A 27 -15.02 17.08 36.90
CA SER A 27 -15.66 17.06 38.21
C SER A 27 -17.18 17.19 38.15
N GLY A 28 -17.69 17.99 37.21
CA GLY A 28 -19.11 18.13 36.94
C GLY A 28 -19.72 16.81 36.46
N GLU A 29 -19.11 16.17 35.46
CA GLU A 29 -19.62 14.92 34.89
C GLU A 29 -19.37 13.67 35.75
N ALA A 30 -18.22 13.61 36.43
CA ALA A 30 -17.79 12.44 37.19
C ALA A 30 -18.26 12.44 38.65
N SER A 31 -18.81 13.56 39.16
CA SER A 31 -19.34 13.65 40.54
C SER A 31 -20.44 12.62 40.86
N ALA A 32 -21.10 12.06 39.85
CA ALA A 32 -22.15 11.05 39.97
C ALA A 32 -21.74 9.63 39.52
N LYS A 33 -20.48 9.39 39.12
CA LYS A 33 -20.08 8.18 38.39
C LYS A 33 -18.94 7.41 39.07
N GLY A 34 -19.27 6.24 39.65
CA GLY A 34 -18.35 5.16 40.01
C GLY A 34 -17.09 5.52 40.83
N LYS A 35 -16.15 4.57 40.92
CA LYS A 35 -14.79 4.80 41.44
C LYS A 35 -13.85 5.35 40.35
N TRP A 36 -14.15 5.12 39.09
CA TRP A 36 -13.41 5.68 37.96
C TRP A 36 -13.44 7.22 37.96
N GLY A 37 -14.55 7.83 38.36
CA GLY A 37 -14.65 9.28 38.47
C GLY A 37 -13.72 9.85 39.54
N LEU A 38 -13.57 9.14 40.65
CA LEU A 38 -12.62 9.48 41.70
C LEU A 38 -11.17 9.29 41.24
N LEU A 39 -10.88 8.22 40.49
CA LEU A 39 -9.56 8.01 39.90
C LEU A 39 -9.14 9.19 39.02
N LEU A 40 -10.01 9.65 38.12
CA LEU A 40 -9.70 10.77 37.22
C LEU A 40 -9.46 12.08 37.99
N LYS A 41 -10.30 12.37 38.99
CA LYS A 41 -10.13 13.56 39.85
C LYS A 41 -8.81 13.55 40.57
N ASN A 42 -8.47 12.42 41.21
CA ASN A 42 -7.20 12.27 41.91
C ASN A 42 -6.01 12.39 40.96
N TRP A 43 -6.14 11.86 39.74
CA TRP A 43 -5.05 11.92 38.77
C TRP A 43 -4.79 13.35 38.28
N LEU A 44 -5.82 14.16 38.09
CA LEU A 44 -5.68 15.56 37.68
C LEU A 44 -5.06 16.45 38.76
N THR A 45 -5.12 16.05 40.03
CA THR A 45 -4.60 16.83 41.16
C THR A 45 -3.36 16.22 41.82
N SER A 46 -2.93 15.04 41.38
CA SER A 46 -1.78 14.36 41.97
C SER A 46 -0.45 15.00 41.59
N GLU A 47 0.46 15.08 42.56
CA GLU A 47 1.86 15.44 42.35
C GLU A 47 2.77 14.23 42.03
N GLY A 48 2.22 13.00 42.03
CA GLY A 48 2.95 11.79 41.63
C GLY A 48 4.11 11.39 42.56
N VAL A 49 3.88 11.37 43.87
CA VAL A 49 4.94 11.12 44.88
C VAL A 49 4.84 9.69 45.44
N ASP A 50 5.91 8.91 45.21
CA ASP A 50 6.12 7.61 45.88
C ASP A 50 6.34 7.83 47.38
N SER A 51 5.25 7.71 48.15
CA SER A 51 5.22 8.02 49.58
C SER A 51 5.10 6.79 50.48
N GLN A 52 4.83 5.61 49.91
CA GLN A 52 4.65 4.35 50.64
C GLN A 52 5.51 3.24 50.07
N HIS A 53 5.89 2.27 50.91
CA HIS A 53 6.70 1.13 50.49
C HIS A 53 5.85 0.19 49.61
N PRO A 54 6.40 -0.39 48.52
CA PRO A 54 5.64 -1.27 47.62
C PRO A 54 4.94 -2.44 48.32
N GLU A 55 5.53 -3.02 49.37
CA GLU A 55 4.90 -4.11 50.11
C GLU A 55 3.62 -3.70 50.85
N ASP A 56 3.58 -2.50 51.42
CA ASP A 56 2.38 -1.99 52.11
C ASP A 56 1.24 -1.77 51.11
N LEU A 57 1.59 -1.29 49.91
CA LEU A 57 0.64 -1.07 48.82
C LEU A 57 0.08 -2.40 48.29
N VAL A 58 0.89 -3.45 48.21
CA VAL A 58 0.45 -4.80 47.83
C VAL A 58 -0.63 -5.32 48.79
N GLU A 59 -0.42 -5.17 50.10
CA GLU A 59 -1.39 -5.61 51.11
C GLU A 59 -2.68 -4.78 51.05
N GLN A 60 -2.57 -3.46 50.90
CA GLN A 60 -3.72 -2.56 50.74
C GLN A 60 -4.56 -2.92 49.51
N LEU A 61 -3.92 -3.11 48.35
CA LEU A 61 -4.62 -3.43 47.09
C LEU A 61 -5.27 -4.82 47.13
N HIS A 62 -4.64 -5.79 47.80
CA HIS A 62 -5.22 -7.13 47.97
C HIS A 62 -6.47 -7.11 48.87
N GLY A 63 -6.42 -6.35 49.98
CA GLY A 63 -7.53 -6.23 50.94
C GLY A 63 -8.67 -5.31 50.49
N ALA A 64 -8.43 -4.44 49.51
CA ALA A 64 -9.39 -3.45 49.06
C ALA A 64 -10.56 -4.07 48.27
N THR A 65 -11.75 -3.56 48.53
CA THR A 65 -13.00 -3.86 47.83
C THR A 65 -13.40 -2.72 46.90
N LYS A 66 -14.39 -2.95 46.03
CA LYS A 66 -14.93 -1.90 45.14
C LYS A 66 -15.52 -0.67 45.85
N LYS A 67 -15.77 -0.75 47.16
CA LYS A 67 -16.29 0.37 47.96
C LYS A 67 -15.17 1.25 48.51
N ASP A 68 -13.95 0.74 48.58
CA ASP A 68 -12.80 1.44 49.14
C ASP A 68 -12.20 2.42 48.12
N ASP A 69 -11.52 3.45 48.62
CA ASP A 69 -10.84 4.46 47.81
C ASP A 69 -9.36 4.11 47.54
N VAL A 70 -8.91 2.93 47.98
CA VAL A 70 -7.52 2.49 47.88
C VAL A 70 -7.01 2.52 46.44
N PHE A 71 -7.72 1.87 45.50
CA PHE A 71 -7.31 1.85 44.09
C PHE A 71 -7.16 3.26 43.47
N PRO A 72 -8.18 4.15 43.52
CA PRO A 72 -8.05 5.49 42.95
C PRO A 72 -7.04 6.38 43.68
N GLN A 73 -6.74 6.13 44.96
CA GLN A 73 -5.71 6.86 45.69
C GLN A 73 -4.30 6.38 45.31
N VAL A 74 -4.07 5.07 45.30
CA VAL A 74 -2.77 4.49 44.99
C VAL A 74 -2.40 4.76 43.53
N MET A 75 -3.28 4.41 42.59
CA MET A 75 -2.96 4.46 41.15
C MET A 75 -2.81 5.90 40.62
N ALA A 76 -3.43 6.89 41.27
CA ALA A 76 -3.26 8.29 40.88
C ALA A 76 -1.93 8.89 41.33
N ASN A 77 -1.32 8.37 42.41
CA ASN A 77 -0.16 9.00 43.07
C ASN A 77 1.16 8.24 42.89
N ILE A 78 1.10 6.96 42.53
CA ILE A 78 2.27 6.11 42.39
C ILE A 78 3.02 6.35 41.09
N SER A 79 4.35 6.28 41.13
CA SER A 79 5.18 6.33 39.92
C SER A 79 5.09 5.03 39.11
N HIS A 80 5.37 5.10 37.81
CA HIS A 80 5.47 3.92 36.95
C HIS A 80 6.43 2.86 37.52
N ARG A 81 7.60 3.29 38.02
CA ARG A 81 8.63 2.39 38.58
C ARG A 81 8.12 1.65 39.81
N SER A 82 7.50 2.38 40.74
CA SER A 82 6.99 1.79 41.98
C SER A 82 5.76 0.92 41.72
N TYR A 83 4.91 1.29 40.76
CA TYR A 83 3.76 0.47 40.36
C TYR A 83 4.18 -0.85 39.72
N ALA A 84 5.22 -0.86 38.89
CA ALA A 84 5.78 -2.09 38.33
C ALA A 84 6.26 -3.04 39.43
N ALA A 85 6.98 -2.52 40.44
CA ALA A 85 7.41 -3.29 41.61
C ALA A 85 6.22 -3.83 42.42
N VAL A 86 5.19 -3.02 42.66
CA VAL A 86 3.95 -3.45 43.32
C VAL A 86 3.29 -4.59 42.53
N SER A 87 3.18 -4.46 41.20
CA SER A 87 2.53 -5.48 40.38
C SER A 87 3.29 -6.81 40.37
N GLU A 88 4.62 -6.77 40.36
CA GLU A 88 5.47 -7.95 40.44
C GLU A 88 5.35 -8.63 41.81
N LEU A 89 5.48 -7.85 42.90
CA LEU A 89 5.34 -8.35 44.27
C LEU A 89 3.94 -8.95 44.52
N PHE A 90 2.90 -8.33 43.97
CA PHE A 90 1.53 -8.85 44.07
C PHE A 90 1.42 -10.24 43.43
N GLN A 91 1.96 -10.42 42.22
CA GLN A 91 2.00 -11.72 41.53
C GLN A 91 2.79 -12.76 42.33
N GLN A 92 3.97 -12.39 42.85
CA GLN A 92 4.80 -13.30 43.64
C GLN A 92 4.11 -13.76 44.93
N ARG A 93 3.42 -12.83 45.62
CA ARG A 93 2.80 -13.08 46.93
C ARG A 93 1.49 -13.87 46.83
N TYR A 94 0.66 -13.56 45.84
CA TYR A 94 -0.69 -14.12 45.74
C TYR A 94 -0.88 -15.10 44.58
N SER A 95 0.13 -15.31 43.74
CA SER A 95 0.05 -16.14 42.53
C SER A 95 -1.11 -15.74 41.60
N LEU A 96 -1.47 -14.46 41.63
CA LEU A 96 -2.55 -13.83 40.86
C LEU A 96 -2.04 -12.48 40.36
N SER A 97 -2.27 -12.15 39.10
CA SER A 97 -1.78 -10.87 38.58
C SER A 97 -2.61 -9.74 39.16
N LEU A 98 -1.98 -8.59 39.42
CA LEU A 98 -2.71 -7.41 39.90
C LEU A 98 -3.80 -7.01 38.90
N ARG A 99 -3.55 -7.21 37.61
CA ARG A 99 -4.52 -6.98 36.53
C ARG A 99 -5.76 -7.87 36.66
N ASP A 100 -5.57 -9.17 36.88
CA ASP A 100 -6.68 -10.12 37.07
C ASP A 100 -7.42 -9.87 38.39
N HIS A 101 -6.71 -9.42 39.42
CA HIS A 101 -7.33 -9.00 40.67
C HIS A 101 -8.24 -7.79 40.45
N ILE A 102 -7.79 -6.76 39.73
CA ILE A 102 -8.62 -5.60 39.36
C ILE A 102 -9.88 -6.05 38.60
N ALA A 103 -9.74 -6.96 37.63
CA ALA A 103 -10.88 -7.50 36.87
C ALA A 103 -11.86 -8.34 37.73
N LYS A 104 -11.41 -8.88 38.86
CA LYS A 104 -12.30 -9.57 39.83
C LYS A 104 -13.01 -8.59 40.76
N VAL A 105 -12.40 -7.46 41.08
CA VAL A 105 -12.93 -6.48 42.04
C VAL A 105 -13.97 -5.57 41.39
N PHE A 106 -13.71 -5.13 40.16
CA PHE A 106 -14.52 -4.14 39.46
C PHE A 106 -15.29 -4.75 38.29
N ALA A 107 -16.30 -4.03 37.81
CA ALA A 107 -17.04 -4.37 36.60
C ALA A 107 -17.42 -3.08 35.85
N GLY A 108 -17.69 -3.19 34.55
CA GLY A 108 -18.18 -2.07 33.74
C GLY A 108 -17.15 -0.92 33.64
N ASP A 109 -17.60 0.33 33.76
CA ASP A 109 -16.74 1.50 33.60
C ASP A 109 -15.58 1.55 34.62
N ASP A 110 -15.81 1.08 35.85
CA ASP A 110 -14.77 1.00 36.87
C ASP A 110 -13.68 0.00 36.46
N GLU A 111 -14.09 -1.19 35.98
CA GLU A 111 -13.14 -2.20 35.50
C GLU A 111 -12.32 -1.66 34.33
N TYR A 112 -12.99 -1.08 33.33
CA TYR A 112 -12.31 -0.49 32.18
C TYR A 112 -11.29 0.57 32.59
N ALA A 113 -11.67 1.51 33.46
CA ALA A 113 -10.80 2.60 33.87
C ALA A 113 -9.58 2.11 34.68
N PHE A 114 -9.78 1.18 35.63
CA PHE A 114 -8.67 0.66 36.43
C PHE A 114 -7.76 -0.28 35.64
N LEU A 115 -8.29 -1.09 34.72
CA LEU A 115 -7.46 -1.89 33.82
C LEU A 115 -6.65 -1.03 32.87
N LEU A 116 -7.24 0.03 32.30
CA LEU A 116 -6.52 0.95 31.43
C LEU A 116 -5.43 1.72 32.21
N CYS A 117 -5.73 2.13 33.45
CA CYS A 117 -4.76 2.76 34.34
C CYS A 117 -3.63 1.80 34.73
N HIS A 118 -3.95 0.52 35.01
CA HIS A 118 -2.95 -0.52 35.25
C HIS A 118 -2.03 -0.66 34.03
N ASP A 119 -2.60 -0.88 32.84
CA ASP A 119 -1.85 -1.05 31.61
C ASP A 119 -0.95 0.18 31.35
N TYR A 120 -1.45 1.40 31.59
CA TYR A 120 -0.67 2.64 31.47
C TYR A 120 0.49 2.73 32.46
N LEU A 121 0.25 2.42 33.74
CA LEU A 121 1.27 2.51 34.78
C LEU A 121 2.38 1.47 34.60
N ILE A 122 2.06 0.29 34.05
CA ILE A 122 3.05 -0.71 33.63
C ILE A 122 3.84 -0.21 32.42
N ASP A 123 3.14 0.16 31.34
CA ASP A 123 3.75 0.66 30.11
C ASP A 123 2.69 1.43 29.30
N PRO A 124 2.87 2.75 29.06
CA PRO A 124 1.95 3.54 28.26
C PRO A 124 1.59 2.94 26.89
N VAL A 125 2.48 2.17 26.26
CA VAL A 125 2.22 1.50 24.98
C VAL A 125 1.15 0.41 25.13
N ARG A 126 1.14 -0.32 26.26
CA ARG A 126 0.11 -1.33 26.57
C ARG A 126 -1.28 -0.72 26.68
N ALA A 127 -1.39 0.47 27.27
CA ALA A 127 -2.66 1.17 27.37
C ALA A 127 -3.23 1.51 25.98
N VAL A 128 -2.38 1.92 25.03
CA VAL A 128 -2.81 2.20 23.66
C VAL A 128 -3.26 0.92 22.95
N ALA A 129 -2.51 -0.18 23.08
CA ALA A 129 -2.91 -1.47 22.54
C ALA A 129 -4.25 -1.95 23.12
N ALA A 130 -4.47 -1.76 24.43
CA ALA A 130 -5.73 -2.08 25.10
C ALA A 130 -6.90 -1.23 24.58
N ILE A 131 -6.70 0.07 24.35
CA ILE A 131 -7.71 0.96 23.74
C ILE A 131 -8.08 0.47 22.34
N LEU A 132 -7.09 0.14 21.50
CA LEU A 132 -7.33 -0.36 20.14
C LEU A 132 -8.12 -1.67 20.16
N ASN A 133 -7.71 -2.62 21.00
CA ASN A 133 -8.41 -3.89 21.12
C ASN A 133 -9.85 -3.67 21.60
N GLN A 134 -10.05 -2.85 22.63
CA GLN A 134 -11.40 -2.55 23.13
C GLN A 134 -12.26 -1.84 22.08
N ALA A 135 -11.68 -0.93 21.30
CA ALA A 135 -12.39 -0.22 20.24
C ALA A 135 -12.89 -1.17 19.14
N MET A 136 -12.16 -2.26 18.90
CA MET A 136 -12.48 -3.29 17.90
C MET A 136 -13.19 -4.52 18.48
N LYS A 137 -13.49 -4.53 19.78
CA LYS A 137 -14.03 -5.71 20.47
C LYS A 137 -15.56 -5.72 20.42
N GLY A 138 -16.11 -6.81 19.90
CA GLY A 138 -17.55 -7.09 19.96
C GLY A 138 -18.23 -6.90 18.61
N SER A 139 -19.53 -6.55 18.62
CA SER A 139 -20.27 -6.27 17.40
C SER A 139 -20.16 -4.79 17.07
N GLY A 140 -19.36 -4.46 16.05
CA GLY A 140 -19.12 -3.10 15.60
C GLY A 140 -17.90 -2.46 16.27
N THR A 141 -17.57 -1.24 15.84
CA THR A 141 -16.34 -0.54 16.23
C THR A 141 -16.66 0.74 16.99
N ASN A 142 -15.91 1.02 18.06
CA ASN A 142 -15.92 2.33 18.71
C ASN A 142 -15.01 3.29 17.93
N ASP A 143 -15.58 3.95 16.91
CA ASP A 143 -14.85 4.81 16.00
C ASP A 143 -14.10 5.94 16.69
N ILE A 144 -14.68 6.52 17.75
CA ILE A 144 -14.04 7.62 18.49
C ILE A 144 -12.74 7.14 19.13
N GLN A 145 -12.74 5.98 19.78
CA GLN A 145 -11.53 5.43 20.42
C GLN A 145 -10.50 5.01 19.38
N LEU A 146 -10.94 4.36 18.30
CA LEU A 146 -10.05 3.94 17.22
C LEU A 146 -9.38 5.14 16.55
N ILE A 147 -10.15 6.15 16.14
CA ILE A 147 -9.61 7.38 15.53
C ILE A 147 -8.67 8.09 16.50
N TYR A 148 -9.07 8.25 17.76
CA TYR A 148 -8.23 8.92 18.77
C TYR A 148 -6.88 8.22 18.95
N ALA A 149 -6.88 6.89 19.10
CA ALA A 149 -5.67 6.11 19.25
C ALA A 149 -4.80 6.19 17.99
N SER A 150 -5.40 6.02 16.81
CA SER A 150 -4.69 6.08 15.52
C SER A 150 -4.03 7.44 15.28
N VAL A 151 -4.79 8.54 15.43
CA VAL A 151 -4.30 9.91 15.14
C VAL A 151 -3.18 10.32 16.08
N LEU A 152 -3.25 9.96 17.37
CA LEU A 152 -2.26 10.40 18.34
C LEU A 152 -1.00 9.56 18.37
N PHE A 153 -1.09 8.26 18.04
CA PHE A 153 -0.02 7.31 18.33
C PHE A 153 0.56 6.58 17.14
N ALA A 154 -0.18 6.43 16.04
CA ALA A 154 0.30 5.63 14.91
C ALA A 154 1.63 6.19 14.36
N ASN A 155 1.71 7.51 14.14
CA ASN A 155 2.93 8.19 13.68
C ASN A 155 4.05 8.30 14.73
N LYS A 156 3.81 7.91 16.00
CA LYS A 156 4.79 8.03 17.08
C LYS A 156 5.38 6.71 17.51
N ALA A 157 4.60 5.64 17.50
CA ALA A 157 4.96 4.38 18.14
C ALA A 157 4.29 3.14 17.50
N ALA A 158 3.87 3.22 16.22
CA ALA A 158 3.21 2.10 15.54
C ALA A 158 3.93 0.74 15.71
N PRO A 159 5.26 0.61 15.46
CA PRO A 159 5.94 -0.69 15.59
C PRO A 159 5.83 -1.26 17.01
N SER A 160 6.10 -0.44 18.03
CA SER A 160 6.02 -0.87 19.43
C SER A 160 4.60 -1.23 19.85
N ILE A 161 3.61 -0.46 19.41
CA ILE A 161 2.19 -0.74 19.71
C ILE A 161 1.73 -2.05 19.05
N GLN A 162 2.10 -2.29 17.78
CA GLN A 162 1.75 -3.53 17.09
C GLN A 162 2.38 -4.76 17.75
N GLN A 163 3.64 -4.66 18.16
CA GLN A 163 4.30 -5.73 18.91
C GLN A 163 3.58 -6.01 20.24
N VAL A 164 3.35 -4.97 21.04
CA VAL A 164 2.67 -5.10 22.35
C VAL A 164 1.23 -5.62 22.19
N PHE A 165 0.53 -5.23 21.12
CA PHE A 165 -0.80 -5.75 20.79
C PHE A 165 -0.78 -7.28 20.62
N SER A 166 0.25 -7.80 19.95
CA SER A 166 0.47 -9.24 19.81
C SER A 166 0.88 -9.90 21.13
N ASP A 167 1.81 -9.30 21.89
CA ASP A 167 2.27 -9.83 23.18
C ASP A 167 1.15 -9.92 24.22
N MET A 168 0.18 -9.01 24.15
CA MET A 168 -1.03 -9.03 24.98
C MET A 168 -2.06 -10.08 24.51
N SER A 169 -1.70 -10.91 23.52
CA SER A 169 -2.54 -11.98 22.95
C SER A 169 -3.85 -11.46 22.33
N PHE A 170 -3.86 -10.23 21.80
CA PHE A 170 -5.00 -9.67 21.07
C PHE A 170 -5.01 -10.07 19.58
N GLY A 171 -4.00 -10.81 19.12
CA GLY A 171 -3.78 -11.12 17.71
C GLY A 171 -2.87 -10.08 17.06
N GLU A 172 -3.03 -9.86 15.76
CA GLU A 172 -2.30 -8.83 15.03
C GLU A 172 -3.20 -7.59 14.82
N LEU A 173 -2.64 -6.39 14.95
CA LEU A 173 -3.40 -5.14 14.86
C LEU A 173 -4.01 -4.94 13.46
N LEU A 174 -3.21 -5.07 12.40
CA LEU A 174 -3.67 -4.79 11.04
C LEU A 174 -4.78 -5.76 10.57
N PRO A 175 -4.65 -7.09 10.78
CA PRO A 175 -5.76 -8.02 10.52
C PRO A 175 -7.01 -7.73 11.35
N SER A 176 -6.85 -7.28 12.60
CA SER A 176 -7.99 -6.88 13.44
C SER A 176 -8.74 -5.68 12.83
N ILE A 177 -8.01 -4.68 12.33
CA ILE A 177 -8.59 -3.52 11.63
C ILE A 177 -9.33 -3.97 10.37
N GLN A 178 -8.72 -4.82 9.54
CA GLN A 178 -9.33 -5.33 8.31
C GLN A 178 -10.59 -6.15 8.58
N LYS A 179 -10.64 -6.88 9.69
CA LYS A 179 -11.82 -7.66 10.07
C LYS A 179 -13.01 -6.75 10.41
N GLU A 180 -12.76 -5.70 11.18
CA GLU A 180 -13.80 -4.82 11.71
C GLU A 180 -14.24 -3.73 10.73
N LEU A 181 -13.33 -3.19 9.92
CA LEU A 181 -13.61 -2.06 9.04
C LEU A 181 -13.76 -2.48 7.58
N LYS A 182 -14.42 -1.60 6.80
CA LYS A 182 -14.58 -1.74 5.34
C LYS A 182 -14.44 -0.38 4.64
N GLY A 183 -13.95 -0.41 3.40
CA GLY A 183 -13.93 0.76 2.51
C GLY A 183 -12.93 1.83 2.93
N THR A 184 -13.19 3.09 2.59
CA THR A 184 -12.21 4.19 2.75
C THR A 184 -11.77 4.43 4.19
N TYR A 185 -12.62 4.08 5.16
CA TYR A 185 -12.28 4.19 6.57
C TYR A 185 -11.30 3.11 7.04
N GLU A 186 -11.44 1.88 6.52
CA GLU A 186 -10.44 0.82 6.69
C GLU A 186 -9.10 1.26 6.09
N ASP A 187 -9.12 1.75 4.86
CA ASP A 187 -7.92 2.17 4.13
C ASP A 187 -7.16 3.28 4.88
N ALA A 188 -7.88 4.27 5.43
CA ALA A 188 -7.29 5.34 6.23
C ALA A 188 -6.67 4.83 7.54
N MET A 189 -7.32 3.90 8.24
CA MET A 189 -6.78 3.33 9.48
C MET A 189 -5.55 2.47 9.22
N LEU A 190 -5.54 1.67 8.15
CA LEU A 190 -4.37 0.90 7.75
C LEU A 190 -3.19 1.81 7.42
N ALA A 191 -3.40 2.90 6.66
CA ALA A 191 -2.34 3.87 6.36
C ALA A 191 -1.66 4.41 7.61
N LEU A 192 -2.46 4.88 8.57
CA LEU A 192 -1.95 5.45 9.81
C LEU A 192 -1.06 4.44 10.53
N TRP A 193 -1.54 3.22 10.71
CA TRP A 193 -0.80 2.18 11.45
C TRP A 193 0.38 1.59 10.68
N MET A 194 0.42 1.74 9.36
CA MET A 194 1.55 1.37 8.51
C MET A 194 2.58 2.50 8.37
N GLY A 195 2.29 3.71 8.86
CA GLY A 195 3.16 4.87 8.70
C GLY A 195 3.29 5.33 7.25
N MET A 196 2.24 5.12 6.45
CA MET A 196 2.17 5.50 5.04
C MET A 196 1.35 6.77 4.88
N ASP A 197 1.74 7.65 3.95
CA ASP A 197 0.77 8.58 3.36
C ASP A 197 -0.34 7.73 2.69
N MET A 198 -1.63 8.14 2.83
CA MET A 198 -2.84 7.37 2.46
C MET A 198 -2.58 6.26 1.44
N PRO A 199 -2.79 4.97 1.78
CA PRO A 199 -2.24 3.89 1.00
C PRO A 199 -2.92 3.92 -0.36
N THR A 200 -2.14 3.89 -1.44
CA THR A 200 -2.71 3.83 -2.79
C THR A 200 -3.61 2.59 -2.87
N PRO A 201 -4.66 2.58 -3.72
CA PRO A 201 -5.50 1.40 -3.90
C PRO A 201 -4.71 0.12 -4.20
N VAL A 202 -3.54 0.29 -4.83
CA VAL A 202 -2.54 -0.76 -5.12
C VAL A 202 -1.95 -1.35 -3.84
N VAL A 203 -1.49 -0.51 -2.92
CA VAL A 203 -0.96 -0.92 -1.61
C VAL A 203 -2.04 -1.63 -0.79
N VAL A 204 -3.26 -1.08 -0.76
CA VAL A 204 -4.40 -1.70 -0.06
C VAL A 204 -4.69 -3.09 -0.61
N ALA A 205 -4.75 -3.25 -1.94
CA ALA A 205 -4.97 -4.55 -2.58
C ALA A 205 -3.88 -5.57 -2.19
N MET A 206 -2.61 -5.17 -2.22
CA MET A 206 -1.50 -6.03 -1.79
C MET A 206 -1.65 -6.51 -0.34
N PHE A 207 -2.04 -5.63 0.58
CA PHE A 207 -2.29 -6.01 1.98
C PHE A 207 -3.48 -6.95 2.16
N ARG A 208 -4.49 -6.84 1.30
CA ARG A 208 -5.63 -7.76 1.26
C ARG A 208 -5.29 -9.11 0.61
N GLY A 209 -4.04 -9.29 0.14
CA GLY A 209 -3.64 -10.46 -0.66
C GLY A 209 -4.29 -10.47 -2.04
N GLU A 210 -4.88 -9.35 -2.45
CA GLU A 210 -5.44 -9.15 -3.78
C GLU A 210 -4.32 -8.72 -4.72
N HIS A 211 -4.48 -9.02 -6.00
CA HIS A 211 -3.54 -8.53 -6.99
C HIS A 211 -3.63 -6.98 -7.09
N PRO A 212 -2.51 -6.24 -7.05
CA PRO A 212 -2.52 -4.77 -7.06
C PRO A 212 -3.24 -4.10 -8.24
N PHE A 213 -3.39 -4.82 -9.37
CA PHE A 213 -4.19 -4.42 -10.52
C PHE A 213 -5.57 -5.12 -10.63
N ASN A 214 -6.13 -5.63 -9.53
CA ASN A 214 -7.39 -6.40 -9.53
C ASN A 214 -8.67 -5.56 -9.44
N ALA A 215 -8.56 -4.23 -9.29
CA ALA A 215 -9.76 -3.38 -9.27
C ALA A 215 -10.51 -3.56 -10.60
N ALA A 216 -11.76 -4.01 -10.52
CA ALA A 216 -12.62 -4.16 -11.70
C ALA A 216 -12.75 -2.81 -12.39
N GLU A 217 -12.06 -2.65 -13.51
CA GLU A 217 -12.17 -1.42 -14.28
C GLU A 217 -13.54 -1.37 -14.95
N THR A 218 -14.18 -0.21 -14.86
CA THR A 218 -15.44 0.07 -15.53
C THR A 218 -15.27 1.27 -16.44
N ALA A 219 -16.02 1.29 -17.54
CA ALA A 219 -16.19 2.52 -18.30
C ALA A 219 -16.79 3.60 -17.36
N GLN A 220 -16.25 4.80 -17.44
CA GLN A 220 -16.69 5.99 -16.72
C GLN A 220 -17.65 6.84 -17.56
N ILE A 221 -17.73 6.59 -18.87
CA ILE A 221 -18.67 7.26 -19.77
C ILE A 221 -19.88 6.38 -20.12
N ASP A 222 -21.03 7.02 -20.29
CA ASP A 222 -22.22 6.43 -20.88
C ASP A 222 -22.22 6.56 -22.41
N ASP A 223 -23.22 5.97 -23.06
CA ASP A 223 -23.32 5.95 -24.53
C ASP A 223 -23.54 7.36 -25.10
N SER A 224 -24.27 8.22 -24.38
CA SER A 224 -24.50 9.62 -24.76
C SER A 224 -23.17 10.39 -24.82
N ARG A 225 -22.31 10.23 -23.81
CA ARG A 225 -20.99 10.86 -23.82
C ARG A 225 -20.08 10.25 -24.89
N ALA A 226 -20.17 8.95 -25.15
CA ALA A 226 -19.42 8.30 -26.24
C ALA A 226 -19.83 8.85 -27.62
N ASP A 227 -21.13 9.09 -27.85
CA ASP A 227 -21.65 9.69 -29.08
C ASP A 227 -21.20 11.16 -29.24
N GLN A 228 -21.18 11.93 -28.15
CA GLN A 228 -20.62 13.30 -28.16
C GLN A 228 -19.13 13.30 -28.49
N LEU A 229 -18.34 12.45 -27.84
CA LEU A 229 -16.91 12.30 -28.11
C LEU A 229 -16.65 11.88 -29.56
N THR A 230 -17.50 11.02 -30.11
CA THR A 230 -17.47 10.64 -31.53
C THR A 230 -17.61 11.85 -32.43
N GLN A 231 -18.60 12.72 -32.19
CA GLN A 231 -18.78 13.95 -32.97
C GLN A 231 -17.59 14.89 -32.81
N GLU A 232 -17.07 15.06 -31.59
CA GLU A 232 -15.90 15.91 -31.32
C GLU A 232 -14.64 15.40 -32.04
N ILE A 233 -14.44 14.07 -32.12
CA ILE A 233 -13.35 13.44 -32.86
C ILE A 233 -13.54 13.60 -34.37
N GLN A 234 -14.77 13.44 -34.88
CA GLN A 234 -15.06 13.69 -36.29
C GLN A 234 -14.71 15.12 -36.69
N THR A 235 -15.19 16.10 -35.92
CA THR A 235 -14.89 17.52 -36.16
C THR A 235 -13.38 17.81 -36.06
N ALA A 236 -12.68 17.17 -35.12
CA ALA A 236 -11.22 17.32 -35.03
C ALA A 236 -10.51 16.82 -36.29
N CYS A 237 -11.05 15.82 -36.99
CA CYS A 237 -10.48 15.25 -38.21
C CYS A 237 -11.23 15.67 -39.49
N GLU A 238 -11.98 16.77 -39.47
CA GLU A 238 -12.55 17.38 -40.67
C GLU A 238 -11.50 18.21 -41.43
N GLY A 239 -11.37 17.98 -42.74
CA GLY A 239 -10.50 18.78 -43.61
C GLY A 239 -9.22 18.05 -44.02
N LYS A 240 -8.11 18.80 -44.17
CA LYS A 240 -6.78 18.21 -44.47
C LYS A 240 -6.01 18.05 -43.16
N GLY A 241 -5.84 16.80 -42.71
CA GLY A 241 -5.21 16.48 -41.44
C GLY A 241 -6.20 16.56 -40.27
N CYS A 242 -5.71 16.31 -39.05
CA CYS A 242 -6.53 16.34 -37.84
C CYS A 242 -5.93 17.28 -36.78
N ASP A 243 -6.78 17.92 -35.97
CA ASP A 243 -6.37 18.73 -34.82
C ASP A 243 -5.79 17.82 -33.72
N GLU A 244 -4.48 17.58 -33.84
CA GLU A 244 -3.70 16.74 -32.94
C GLU A 244 -3.86 17.16 -31.46
N LYS A 245 -3.85 18.46 -31.18
CA LYS A 245 -3.99 18.98 -29.81
C LYS A 245 -5.37 18.66 -29.26
N ARG A 246 -6.42 18.83 -30.07
CA ARG A 246 -7.78 18.50 -29.68
C ARG A 246 -7.93 17.01 -29.43
N LEU A 247 -7.42 16.14 -30.30
CA LEU A 247 -7.47 14.69 -30.11
C LEU A 247 -6.81 14.25 -28.80
N ILE A 248 -5.63 14.80 -28.49
CA ILE A 248 -4.91 14.49 -27.25
C ILE A 248 -5.74 14.91 -26.02
N GLN A 249 -6.33 16.11 -26.05
CA GLN A 249 -7.20 16.61 -24.97
C GLN A 249 -8.44 15.74 -24.77
N LEU A 250 -9.06 15.27 -25.85
CA LEU A 250 -10.20 14.36 -25.80
C LEU A 250 -9.82 12.98 -25.25
N THR A 251 -8.62 12.51 -25.56
CA THR A 251 -8.15 11.16 -25.20
C THR A 251 -7.72 11.06 -23.74
N ARG A 252 -7.14 12.14 -23.18
CA ARG A 252 -6.59 12.15 -21.82
C ARG A 252 -7.54 11.63 -20.73
N PRO A 253 -8.78 12.15 -20.59
CA PRO A 253 -9.65 11.76 -19.47
C PRO A 253 -10.21 10.33 -19.62
N LEU A 254 -10.03 9.69 -20.78
CA LEU A 254 -10.62 8.39 -21.08
C LEU A 254 -9.72 7.26 -20.60
N ASN A 255 -10.26 6.33 -19.83
CA ASN A 255 -9.61 5.05 -19.58
C ASN A 255 -9.79 4.10 -20.80
N ARG A 256 -9.14 2.93 -20.81
CA ARG A 256 -9.23 2.00 -21.96
C ARG A 256 -10.66 1.56 -22.29
N LEU A 257 -11.53 1.42 -21.29
CA LEU A 257 -12.91 0.99 -21.50
C LEU A 257 -13.75 2.13 -22.11
N ASP A 258 -13.49 3.37 -21.70
CA ASP A 258 -14.07 4.55 -22.33
C ASP A 258 -13.62 4.68 -23.79
N ARG A 259 -12.32 4.49 -24.05
CA ARG A 259 -11.77 4.51 -25.42
C ARG A 259 -12.42 3.43 -26.29
N GLN A 260 -12.63 2.23 -25.75
CA GLN A 260 -13.34 1.15 -26.46
C GLN A 260 -14.79 1.52 -26.78
N LYS A 261 -15.54 2.11 -25.83
CA LYS A 261 -16.89 2.63 -26.10
C LYS A 261 -16.90 3.68 -27.21
N VAL A 262 -15.92 4.58 -27.21
CA VAL A 262 -15.77 5.59 -28.27
C VAL A 262 -15.49 4.94 -29.62
N VAL A 263 -14.64 3.91 -29.70
CA VAL A 263 -14.38 3.17 -30.94
C VAL A 263 -15.66 2.54 -31.49
N GLU A 264 -16.45 1.90 -30.63
CA GLU A 264 -17.72 1.26 -31.01
C GLU A 264 -18.77 2.29 -31.46
N ALA A 265 -18.90 3.40 -30.74
CA ALA A 265 -19.79 4.50 -31.12
C ALA A 265 -19.36 5.14 -32.46
N PHE A 266 -18.06 5.33 -32.67
CA PHE A 266 -17.49 5.87 -33.89
C PHE A 266 -17.76 4.96 -35.09
N GLU A 267 -17.53 3.65 -34.96
CA GLU A 267 -17.81 2.70 -36.05
C GLU A 267 -19.31 2.65 -36.37
N ARG A 268 -20.17 2.68 -35.35
CA ARG A 268 -21.64 2.73 -35.53
C ARG A 268 -22.10 3.99 -36.25
N ALA A 269 -21.55 5.15 -35.89
CA ALA A 269 -21.96 6.44 -36.45
C ALA A 269 -21.42 6.67 -37.87
N THR A 270 -20.23 6.15 -38.18
CA THR A 270 -19.50 6.52 -39.41
C THR A 270 -19.33 5.37 -40.41
N GLY A 271 -19.49 4.12 -39.97
CA GLY A 271 -19.12 2.93 -40.73
C GLY A 271 -17.62 2.74 -40.95
N LYS A 272 -16.77 3.53 -40.27
CA LYS A 272 -15.31 3.48 -40.38
C LYS A 272 -14.69 3.09 -39.03
N LYS A 273 -13.57 2.38 -39.08
CA LYS A 273 -12.78 2.05 -37.88
C LYS A 273 -11.92 3.25 -37.49
N LEU A 274 -12.08 3.74 -36.25
CA LEU A 274 -11.34 4.90 -35.74
C LEU A 274 -9.81 4.76 -35.90
N PRO A 275 -9.16 3.61 -35.58
CA PRO A 275 -7.72 3.45 -35.81
C PRO A 275 -7.27 3.66 -37.27
N GLU A 276 -8.07 3.24 -38.26
CA GLU A 276 -7.75 3.44 -39.68
C GLU A 276 -7.92 4.90 -40.10
N VAL A 277 -8.89 5.63 -39.52
CA VAL A 277 -9.04 7.08 -39.74
C VAL A 277 -7.85 7.82 -39.14
N LEU A 278 -7.45 7.50 -37.91
CA LEU A 278 -6.27 8.11 -37.29
C LEU A 278 -5.00 7.85 -38.12
N LYS A 279 -4.89 6.65 -38.71
CA LYS A 279 -3.78 6.29 -39.60
C LYS A 279 -3.72 7.10 -40.89
N SER A 280 -4.86 7.49 -41.46
CA SER A 280 -4.92 8.31 -42.67
C SER A 280 -4.71 9.80 -42.39
N GLU A 281 -5.15 10.29 -41.23
CA GLU A 281 -5.15 11.73 -40.90
C GLU A 281 -3.90 12.20 -40.14
N LEU A 282 -3.20 11.29 -39.44
CA LEU A 282 -2.05 11.62 -38.61
C LEU A 282 -0.75 11.04 -39.17
N SER A 283 0.39 11.53 -38.67
CA SER A 283 1.70 10.98 -39.00
C SER A 283 2.63 10.87 -37.79
N GLY A 284 3.76 10.18 -37.98
CA GLY A 284 4.81 10.07 -36.96
C GLY A 284 4.40 9.36 -35.67
N LYS A 285 5.09 9.69 -34.58
CA LYS A 285 4.97 9.02 -33.28
C LYS A 285 3.60 9.22 -32.63
N LEU A 286 3.00 10.40 -32.83
CA LEU A 286 1.67 10.69 -32.30
C LEU A 286 0.60 9.81 -32.94
N ARG A 287 0.65 9.62 -34.26
CA ARG A 287 -0.23 8.67 -34.97
C ARG A 287 -0.13 7.29 -34.34
N ASP A 288 1.08 6.77 -34.20
CA ASP A 288 1.28 5.40 -33.71
C ASP A 288 0.79 5.24 -32.26
N LEU A 289 0.95 6.27 -31.42
CA LEU A 289 0.42 6.29 -30.05
C LEU A 289 -1.11 6.31 -30.03
N LEU A 290 -1.76 7.19 -30.79
CA LEU A 290 -3.22 7.33 -30.79
C LEU A 290 -3.89 6.09 -31.41
N ILE A 291 -3.32 5.51 -32.48
CA ILE A 291 -3.77 4.22 -33.02
C ILE A 291 -3.73 3.15 -31.93
N ALA A 292 -2.61 3.04 -31.20
CA ALA A 292 -2.46 2.04 -30.15
C ALA A 292 -3.44 2.27 -28.98
N LEU A 293 -3.66 3.52 -28.57
CA LEU A 293 -4.60 3.86 -27.49
C LEU A 293 -6.06 3.52 -27.80
N TYR A 294 -6.45 3.58 -29.09
CA TYR A 294 -7.78 3.23 -29.59
C TYR A 294 -7.84 1.83 -30.25
N SER A 295 -6.79 1.03 -30.10
CA SER A 295 -6.81 -0.38 -30.51
C SER A 295 -7.35 -1.26 -29.39
N ASP A 296 -7.80 -2.46 -29.74
CA ASP A 296 -8.16 -3.47 -28.74
C ASP A 296 -6.98 -3.73 -27.80
N TYR A 297 -7.21 -3.63 -26.49
CA TYR A 297 -6.15 -3.65 -25.48
C TYR A 297 -5.38 -4.96 -25.45
N LEU A 298 -6.09 -6.09 -25.42
CA LEU A 298 -5.47 -7.42 -25.35
C LEU A 298 -4.83 -7.79 -26.69
N GLY A 299 -5.47 -7.45 -27.81
CA GLY A 299 -4.91 -7.62 -29.15
C GLY A 299 -3.64 -6.80 -29.35
N TYR A 300 -3.58 -5.56 -28.86
CA TYR A 300 -2.37 -4.75 -28.88
C TYR A 300 -1.26 -5.40 -28.05
N TRP A 301 -1.54 -5.82 -26.81
CA TRP A 301 -0.55 -6.49 -25.96
C TRP A 301 -0.05 -7.80 -26.59
N ALA A 302 -0.95 -8.64 -27.09
CA ALA A 302 -0.59 -9.87 -27.79
C ALA A 302 0.29 -9.58 -29.03
N GLY A 303 -0.02 -8.52 -29.77
CA GLY A 303 0.81 -8.02 -30.87
C GLY A 303 2.21 -7.62 -30.42
N GLN A 304 2.32 -6.86 -29.34
CA GLN A 304 3.62 -6.46 -28.78
C GLN A 304 4.44 -7.66 -28.31
N LEU A 305 3.81 -8.68 -27.72
CA LEU A 305 4.47 -9.93 -27.32
C LEU A 305 4.99 -10.69 -28.54
N ASN A 306 4.14 -10.87 -29.55
CA ASN A 306 4.53 -11.54 -30.79
C ASN A 306 5.67 -10.78 -31.50
N ASP A 307 5.61 -9.45 -31.53
CA ASP A 307 6.69 -8.62 -32.11
C ASP A 307 8.02 -8.75 -31.36
N ALA A 308 7.99 -9.11 -30.06
CA ALA A 308 9.20 -9.32 -29.28
C ALA A 308 9.89 -10.66 -29.57
N VAL A 309 9.15 -11.67 -30.03
CA VAL A 309 9.64 -13.02 -30.32
C VAL A 309 9.76 -13.32 -31.82
N LYS A 310 9.07 -12.57 -32.68
CA LYS A 310 9.04 -12.82 -34.12
C LYS A 310 10.20 -12.14 -34.84
N GLY A 311 11.09 -12.93 -35.46
CA GLY A 311 12.13 -12.42 -36.35
C GLY A 311 13.46 -13.16 -36.19
N LEU A 312 14.54 -12.57 -36.72
CA LEU A 312 15.90 -13.04 -36.46
C LEU A 312 16.39 -12.43 -35.14
N GLY A 313 16.15 -13.14 -34.04
CA GLY A 313 16.48 -12.70 -32.67
C GLY A 313 15.25 -12.31 -31.87
N THR A 314 15.46 -12.07 -30.57
CA THR A 314 14.42 -11.67 -29.62
C THR A 314 14.70 -10.22 -29.21
N ASN A 315 13.66 -9.44 -28.91
CA ASN A 315 13.83 -8.20 -28.15
C ASN A 315 13.68 -8.52 -26.66
N GLU A 316 14.79 -8.88 -26.00
CA GLU A 316 14.78 -9.41 -24.64
C GLU A 316 14.08 -8.47 -23.66
N LYS A 317 14.40 -7.18 -23.65
CA LYS A 317 13.77 -6.21 -22.73
C LYS A 317 12.28 -6.06 -22.96
N LYS A 318 11.84 -5.98 -24.22
CA LYS A 318 10.41 -5.91 -24.53
C LYS A 318 9.68 -7.17 -24.08
N LEU A 319 10.28 -8.34 -24.27
CA LEU A 319 9.71 -9.60 -23.81
C LEU A 319 9.60 -9.65 -22.28
N ILE A 320 10.66 -9.23 -21.58
CA ILE A 320 10.71 -9.15 -20.11
C ILE A 320 9.61 -8.21 -19.60
N ASP A 321 9.48 -7.00 -20.16
CA ASP A 321 8.47 -6.03 -19.76
C ASP A 321 7.06 -6.59 -19.91
N LEU A 322 6.75 -7.11 -21.11
CA LEU A 322 5.40 -7.53 -21.43
C LEU A 322 4.98 -8.79 -20.67
N VAL A 323 5.91 -9.71 -20.37
CA VAL A 323 5.61 -10.94 -19.62
C VAL A 323 5.48 -10.66 -18.12
N ILE A 324 6.43 -9.92 -17.53
CA ILE A 324 6.38 -9.61 -16.08
C ILE A 324 5.13 -8.81 -15.77
N MET A 325 4.84 -7.77 -16.57
CA MET A 325 3.69 -6.89 -16.34
C MET A 325 2.34 -7.55 -16.67
N ALA A 326 2.31 -8.63 -17.46
CA ALA A 326 1.09 -9.34 -17.81
C ALA A 326 0.56 -10.23 -16.67
N ALA A 327 1.43 -10.62 -15.74
CA ALA A 327 1.01 -11.44 -14.60
C ALA A 327 -0.10 -10.73 -13.81
N GLY A 328 -1.02 -11.56 -13.31
CA GLY A 328 -2.24 -11.12 -12.66
C GLY A 328 -3.51 -11.39 -13.48
N PRO A 329 -4.63 -10.69 -13.17
CA PRO A 329 -5.96 -11.00 -13.68
C PRO A 329 -6.12 -10.91 -15.21
N ALA A 330 -5.24 -10.16 -15.89
CA ALA A 330 -5.31 -9.99 -17.33
C ALA A 330 -4.71 -11.17 -18.11
N TYR A 331 -3.80 -11.95 -17.50
CA TYR A 331 -3.05 -12.99 -18.20
C TYR A 331 -3.93 -14.06 -18.87
N PRO A 332 -4.97 -14.62 -18.23
CA PRO A 332 -5.80 -15.66 -18.88
C PRO A 332 -6.49 -15.17 -20.16
N GLN A 333 -6.94 -13.91 -20.16
CA GLN A 333 -7.58 -13.30 -21.32
C GLN A 333 -6.55 -12.98 -22.41
N LEU A 334 -5.38 -12.48 -22.01
CA LEU A 334 -4.26 -12.23 -22.93
C LEU A 334 -3.77 -13.52 -23.61
N GLU A 335 -3.60 -14.59 -22.83
CA GLU A 335 -3.22 -15.93 -23.31
C GLU A 335 -4.24 -16.45 -24.32
N GLN A 336 -5.54 -16.29 -24.06
CA GLN A 336 -6.59 -16.67 -25.01
C GLN A 336 -6.49 -15.87 -26.31
N VAL A 337 -6.40 -14.54 -26.23
CA VAL A 337 -6.30 -13.68 -27.42
C VAL A 337 -5.04 -13.99 -28.23
N TYR A 338 -3.90 -14.21 -27.55
CA TYR A 338 -2.64 -14.57 -28.20
C TYR A 338 -2.77 -15.91 -28.93
N ARG A 339 -3.30 -16.94 -28.27
CA ARG A 339 -3.51 -18.26 -28.86
C ARG A 339 -4.46 -18.25 -30.04
N ASP A 340 -5.55 -17.49 -29.95
CA ASP A 340 -6.52 -17.37 -31.03
C ASP A 340 -5.92 -16.64 -32.24
N THR A 341 -5.05 -15.65 -32.01
CA THR A 341 -4.43 -14.84 -33.08
C THR A 341 -3.24 -15.53 -33.73
N TYR A 342 -2.31 -16.08 -32.93
CA TYR A 342 -1.01 -16.58 -33.39
C TYR A 342 -0.92 -18.12 -33.42
N LYS A 343 -1.94 -18.83 -32.94
CA LYS A 343 -2.02 -20.29 -32.92
C LYS A 343 -0.92 -20.99 -32.10
N GLU A 344 -0.39 -20.27 -31.12
CA GLU A 344 0.65 -20.71 -30.18
C GLU A 344 0.35 -20.16 -28.79
N SER A 345 0.82 -20.80 -27.71
CA SER A 345 0.68 -20.24 -26.35
C SER A 345 1.76 -19.19 -26.06
N ILE A 346 1.50 -18.25 -25.15
CA ILE A 346 2.54 -17.31 -24.70
C ILE A 346 3.70 -18.09 -24.06
N PHE A 347 3.39 -19.14 -23.30
CA PHE A 347 4.39 -20.01 -22.69
C PHE A 347 5.33 -20.66 -23.72
N ASP A 348 4.78 -21.21 -24.81
CA ASP A 348 5.58 -21.88 -25.85
C ASP A 348 6.44 -20.87 -26.61
N ALA A 349 5.85 -19.73 -26.99
CA ALA A 349 6.57 -18.65 -27.68
C ALA A 349 7.74 -18.10 -26.83
N VAL A 350 7.49 -17.86 -25.54
CA VAL A 350 8.54 -17.40 -24.60
C VAL A 350 9.57 -18.49 -24.35
N SER A 351 9.15 -19.74 -24.15
CA SER A 351 10.05 -20.86 -23.87
C SER A 351 10.96 -21.18 -25.05
N GLY A 352 10.47 -21.08 -26.29
CA GLY A 352 11.28 -21.28 -27.49
C GLY A 352 12.44 -20.29 -27.61
N GLU A 353 12.21 -19.03 -27.26
CA GLU A 353 13.19 -17.95 -27.40
C GLU A 353 14.09 -17.76 -26.16
N ALA A 354 13.54 -17.91 -24.95
CA ALA A 354 14.19 -17.49 -23.71
C ALA A 354 14.86 -18.63 -22.91
N SER A 355 14.49 -19.90 -23.14
CA SER A 355 14.89 -21.02 -22.27
C SER A 355 16.41 -21.29 -22.20
N ALA A 356 17.19 -20.78 -23.15
CA ALA A 356 18.65 -20.89 -23.17
C ALA A 356 19.39 -19.55 -22.90
N LYS A 357 18.67 -18.46 -22.61
CA LYS A 357 19.22 -17.09 -22.63
C LYS A 357 19.63 -16.49 -21.28
N GLY A 358 19.86 -17.31 -20.26
CA GLY A 358 20.28 -16.83 -18.93
C GLY A 358 19.20 -17.05 -17.86
N LYS A 359 19.34 -16.36 -16.73
CA LYS A 359 18.42 -16.52 -15.59
C LYS A 359 17.11 -15.76 -15.78
N TRP A 360 17.08 -14.69 -16.57
CA TRP A 360 15.85 -14.00 -16.94
C TRP A 360 14.90 -14.92 -17.71
N GLY A 361 15.39 -15.77 -18.61
CA GLY A 361 14.55 -16.70 -19.35
C GLY A 361 13.91 -17.76 -18.45
N LEU A 362 14.66 -18.24 -17.45
CA LEU A 362 14.12 -19.11 -16.41
C LEU A 362 13.09 -18.39 -15.54
N LEU A 363 13.33 -17.12 -15.19
CA LEU A 363 12.35 -16.30 -14.48
C LEU A 363 11.03 -16.23 -15.26
N LEU A 364 11.06 -15.83 -16.54
CA LEU A 364 9.84 -15.70 -17.34
C LEU A 364 9.09 -17.03 -17.47
N LYS A 365 9.82 -18.14 -17.67
CA LYS A 365 9.21 -19.48 -17.71
C LYS A 365 8.48 -19.80 -16.41
N ASN A 366 9.15 -19.61 -15.27
CA ASN A 366 8.56 -19.88 -13.96
C ASN A 366 7.37 -18.95 -13.70
N TRP A 367 7.50 -17.68 -14.07
CA TRP A 367 6.50 -16.62 -13.92
C TRP A 367 5.19 -16.97 -14.63
N LEU A 368 5.27 -17.61 -15.80
CA LEU A 368 4.10 -18.01 -16.59
C LEU A 368 3.43 -19.31 -16.10
N THR A 369 4.13 -20.13 -15.31
CA THR A 369 3.64 -21.45 -14.86
C THR A 369 3.34 -21.53 -13.37
N SER A 370 3.83 -20.57 -12.59
CA SER A 370 3.64 -20.54 -11.15
C SER A 370 2.19 -20.24 -10.79
N GLU A 371 1.66 -20.95 -9.81
CA GLU A 371 0.35 -20.67 -9.22
C GLU A 371 0.43 -19.63 -8.08
N GLY A 372 1.63 -19.14 -7.74
CA GLY A 372 1.87 -18.17 -6.67
C GLY A 372 1.52 -18.73 -5.30
N ALA A 373 2.47 -19.38 -4.62
CA ALA A 373 2.25 -20.00 -3.33
C ALA A 373 3.27 -19.51 -2.30
N ASP A 374 2.80 -18.75 -1.30
CA ASP A 374 3.53 -18.37 -0.09
C ASP A 374 3.81 -19.62 0.78
N SER A 375 4.63 -20.51 0.24
CA SER A 375 4.89 -21.85 0.77
C SER A 375 6.07 -21.87 1.75
N GLN A 376 6.82 -20.76 1.85
CA GLN A 376 8.00 -20.62 2.70
C GLN A 376 7.91 -19.36 3.55
N HIS A 377 8.51 -19.39 4.74
CA HIS A 377 8.53 -18.25 5.65
C HIS A 377 9.46 -17.15 5.11
N PRO A 378 9.11 -15.86 5.22
CA PRO A 378 9.94 -14.75 4.70
C PRO A 378 11.40 -14.77 5.16
N GLU A 379 11.65 -15.11 6.42
CA GLU A 379 12.99 -15.29 7.00
C GLU A 379 13.86 -16.28 6.22
N ASP A 380 13.30 -17.44 5.85
CA ASP A 380 14.04 -18.47 5.11
C ASP A 380 14.39 -18.00 3.70
N LEU A 381 13.49 -17.23 3.09
CA LEU A 381 13.68 -16.65 1.76
C LEU A 381 14.77 -15.55 1.78
N VAL A 382 14.84 -14.76 2.85
CA VAL A 382 15.90 -13.76 3.04
C VAL A 382 17.28 -14.42 3.04
N GLU A 383 17.46 -15.51 3.79
CA GLU A 383 18.72 -16.25 3.84
C GLU A 383 19.07 -16.88 2.49
N GLN A 384 18.08 -17.47 1.81
CA GLN A 384 18.27 -18.05 0.47
C GLN A 384 18.71 -17.00 -0.56
N LEU A 385 18.03 -15.84 -0.60
CA LEU A 385 18.34 -14.76 -1.56
C LEU A 385 19.70 -14.10 -1.27
N HIS A 386 20.07 -13.97 0.01
CA HIS A 386 21.38 -13.44 0.39
C HIS A 386 22.52 -14.38 -0.02
N GLY A 387 22.35 -15.69 0.21
CA GLY A 387 23.35 -16.71 -0.13
C GLY A 387 23.44 -17.08 -1.62
N ALA A 388 22.43 -16.72 -2.43
CA ALA A 388 22.36 -17.08 -3.83
C ALA A 388 23.37 -16.32 -4.70
N THR A 389 23.93 -17.02 -5.69
CA THR A 389 24.81 -16.48 -6.72
C THR A 389 24.11 -16.45 -8.07
N LYS A 390 24.71 -15.78 -9.06
CA LYS A 390 24.18 -15.71 -10.44
C LYS A 390 24.04 -17.08 -11.14
N LYS A 391 24.65 -18.13 -10.61
CA LYS A 391 24.56 -19.50 -11.16
C LYS A 391 23.37 -20.27 -10.60
N ASP A 392 22.85 -19.85 -9.46
CA ASP A 392 21.75 -20.52 -8.77
C ASP A 392 20.41 -20.17 -9.40
N ASP A 393 19.42 -21.02 -9.20
CA ASP A 393 18.04 -20.81 -9.67
C ASP A 393 17.15 -20.19 -8.58
N VAL A 394 17.73 -19.78 -7.46
CA VAL A 394 16.99 -19.27 -6.29
C VAL A 394 16.16 -18.04 -6.65
N PHE A 395 16.75 -17.01 -7.26
CA PHE A 395 16.03 -15.80 -7.67
C PHE A 395 14.82 -16.09 -8.58
N PRO A 396 14.97 -16.78 -9.73
CA PRO A 396 13.83 -17.05 -10.60
C PRO A 396 12.81 -18.01 -9.99
N GLN A 397 13.19 -18.87 -9.04
CA GLN A 397 12.24 -19.72 -8.31
C GLN A 397 11.45 -18.93 -7.27
N VAL A 398 12.14 -18.17 -6.41
CA VAL A 398 11.51 -17.41 -5.33
C VAL A 398 10.60 -16.34 -5.89
N MET A 399 11.10 -15.50 -6.81
CA MET A 399 10.33 -14.35 -7.31
C MET A 399 9.08 -14.79 -8.06
N ALA A 400 9.13 -15.87 -8.84
CA ALA A 400 7.97 -16.36 -9.57
C ALA A 400 6.89 -17.00 -8.67
N ASN A 401 7.24 -17.46 -7.47
CA ASN A 401 6.33 -18.23 -6.62
C ASN A 401 5.87 -17.50 -5.36
N ILE A 402 6.21 -16.23 -5.20
CA ILE A 402 5.91 -15.46 -3.99
C ILE A 402 4.81 -14.42 -4.25
N SER A 403 3.94 -14.19 -3.27
CA SER A 403 2.96 -13.12 -3.35
C SER A 403 3.62 -11.75 -3.15
N HIS A 404 2.94 -10.70 -3.63
CA HIS A 404 3.31 -9.31 -3.37
C HIS A 404 3.51 -9.01 -1.87
N ARG A 405 2.58 -9.47 -1.01
CA ARG A 405 2.62 -9.26 0.44
C ARG A 405 3.86 -9.90 1.06
N SER A 406 4.11 -11.17 0.75
CA SER A 406 5.23 -11.91 1.31
C SER A 406 6.56 -11.39 0.78
N TYR A 407 6.63 -10.97 -0.48
CA TYR A 407 7.84 -10.37 -1.05
C TYR A 407 8.18 -9.01 -0.43
N ALA A 408 7.18 -8.18 -0.13
CA ALA A 408 7.40 -6.93 0.60
C ALA A 408 8.04 -7.18 1.98
N ALA A 409 7.54 -8.17 2.72
CA ALA A 409 8.12 -8.58 4.00
C ALA A 409 9.56 -9.10 3.84
N VAL A 410 9.83 -9.93 2.83
CA VAL A 410 11.20 -10.40 2.51
C VAL A 410 12.12 -9.21 2.24
N SER A 411 11.70 -8.25 1.42
CA SER A 411 12.51 -7.08 1.09
C SER A 411 12.83 -6.21 2.32
N GLU A 412 11.87 -6.05 3.23
CA GLU A 412 12.06 -5.30 4.47
C GLU A 412 13.02 -6.03 5.42
N LEU A 413 12.79 -7.31 5.68
CA LEU A 413 13.65 -8.14 6.53
C LEU A 413 15.08 -8.20 5.99
N PHE A 414 15.25 -8.30 4.67
CA PHE A 414 16.56 -8.28 4.02
C PHE A 414 17.31 -6.97 4.33
N GLN A 415 16.63 -5.82 4.20
CA GLN A 415 17.21 -4.51 4.52
C GLN A 415 17.56 -4.38 6.01
N GLN A 416 16.68 -4.84 6.91
CA GLN A 416 16.92 -4.80 8.36
C GLN A 416 18.13 -5.65 8.76
N ARG A 417 18.25 -6.86 8.18
CA ARG A 417 19.32 -7.82 8.51
C ARG A 417 20.67 -7.42 7.95
N TYR A 418 20.71 -7.02 6.68
CA TYR A 418 21.95 -6.84 5.94
C TYR A 418 22.34 -5.38 5.74
N SER A 419 21.51 -4.43 6.16
CA SER A 419 21.70 -2.99 5.92
C SER A 419 21.93 -2.65 4.44
N LEU A 420 21.39 -3.48 3.54
CA LEU A 420 21.48 -3.38 2.08
C LEU A 420 20.11 -3.70 1.50
N SER A 421 19.63 -2.90 0.54
CA SER A 421 18.32 -3.18 -0.04
C SER A 421 18.39 -4.44 -0.90
N LEU A 422 17.32 -5.25 -0.92
CA LEU A 422 17.26 -6.42 -1.79
C LEU A 422 17.45 -6.03 -3.27
N ARG A 423 16.95 -4.84 -3.64
CA ARG A 423 17.14 -4.27 -4.97
C ARG A 423 18.62 -4.03 -5.31
N ASP A 424 19.37 -3.41 -4.40
CA ASP A 424 20.81 -3.17 -4.59
C ASP A 424 21.62 -4.46 -4.56
N HIS A 425 21.18 -5.45 -3.77
CA HIS A 425 21.77 -6.79 -3.79
C HIS A 425 21.60 -7.45 -5.16
N ILE A 426 20.40 -7.41 -5.75
CA ILE A 426 20.14 -7.91 -7.11
C ILE A 426 21.08 -7.24 -8.13
N ALA A 427 21.22 -5.91 -8.07
CA ALA A 427 22.10 -5.14 -8.95
C ALA A 427 23.60 -5.47 -8.77
N LYS A 428 24.01 -6.00 -7.60
CA LYS A 428 25.38 -6.48 -7.37
C LYS A 428 25.60 -7.90 -7.87
N VAL A 429 24.57 -8.75 -7.87
CA VAL A 429 24.67 -10.17 -8.24
C VAL A 429 24.59 -10.36 -9.76
N PHE A 430 23.70 -9.62 -10.43
CA PHE A 430 23.38 -9.79 -11.84
C PHE A 430 23.88 -8.61 -12.67
N ALA A 431 23.96 -8.82 -13.99
CA ALA A 431 24.27 -7.78 -14.96
C ALA A 431 23.47 -8.01 -16.25
N GLY A 432 23.31 -6.97 -17.08
CA GLY A 432 22.67 -7.10 -18.39
C GLY A 432 21.19 -7.45 -18.30
N ASP A 433 20.72 -8.39 -19.14
CA ASP A 433 19.30 -8.74 -19.18
C ASP A 433 18.81 -9.49 -17.94
N ASP A 434 19.70 -10.25 -17.27
CA ASP A 434 19.39 -10.86 -15.98
C ASP A 434 19.13 -9.78 -14.92
N GLU A 435 20.01 -8.77 -14.82
CA GLU A 435 19.82 -7.65 -13.90
C GLU A 435 18.52 -6.91 -14.21
N TYR A 436 18.27 -6.61 -15.49
CA TYR A 436 17.05 -5.93 -15.92
C TYR A 436 15.79 -6.68 -15.50
N ALA A 437 15.72 -7.98 -15.77
CA ALA A 437 14.56 -8.80 -15.45
C ALA A 437 14.33 -8.93 -13.94
N PHE A 438 15.38 -9.18 -13.16
CA PHE A 438 15.22 -9.30 -11.71
C PHE A 438 14.91 -7.96 -11.04
N LEU A 439 15.48 -6.84 -11.52
CA LEU A 439 15.11 -5.53 -11.00
C LEU A 439 13.66 -5.16 -11.35
N LEU A 440 13.21 -5.43 -12.59
CA LEU A 440 11.83 -5.19 -12.97
C LEU A 440 10.85 -6.07 -12.18
N CYS A 441 11.19 -7.34 -11.99
CA CYS A 441 10.40 -8.27 -11.19
C CYS A 441 10.36 -7.85 -9.71
N HIS A 442 11.49 -7.42 -9.14
CA HIS A 442 11.53 -6.84 -7.80
C HIS A 442 10.61 -5.62 -7.71
N ASP A 443 10.76 -4.67 -8.63
CA ASP A 443 9.97 -3.44 -8.62
C ASP A 443 8.47 -3.79 -8.75
N TYR A 444 8.10 -4.74 -9.61
CA TYR A 444 6.72 -5.21 -9.78
C TYR A 444 6.18 -5.87 -8.50
N LEU A 445 6.94 -6.77 -7.89
CA LEU A 445 6.52 -7.48 -6.67
C LEU A 445 6.36 -6.54 -5.48
N ILE A 446 7.16 -5.47 -5.38
CA ILE A 446 6.97 -4.42 -4.36
C ILE A 446 5.77 -3.53 -4.68
N ASP A 447 5.62 -3.09 -5.92
CA ASP A 447 4.50 -2.28 -6.40
C ASP A 447 4.56 -2.24 -7.94
N PRO A 448 3.56 -2.77 -8.67
CA PRO A 448 3.57 -2.72 -10.14
C PRO A 448 3.77 -1.31 -10.74
N VAL A 449 3.40 -0.23 -10.05
CA VAL A 449 3.67 1.14 -10.50
C VAL A 449 5.16 1.48 -10.45
N ARG A 450 5.95 0.88 -9.54
CA ARG A 450 7.43 0.99 -9.55
C ARG A 450 8.02 0.36 -10.82
N ALA A 451 7.48 -0.79 -11.25
CA ALA A 451 7.88 -1.40 -12.51
C ALA A 451 7.55 -0.50 -13.71
N VAL A 452 6.35 0.11 -13.74
CA VAL A 452 6.00 1.11 -14.77
C VAL A 452 6.98 2.29 -14.75
N ALA A 453 7.32 2.81 -13.57
CA ALA A 453 8.27 3.91 -13.42
C ALA A 453 9.66 3.54 -13.94
N ALA A 454 10.14 2.31 -13.64
CA ALA A 454 11.39 1.78 -14.14
C ALA A 454 11.40 1.68 -15.68
N ILE A 455 10.34 1.13 -16.28
CA ILE A 455 10.20 1.03 -17.75
C ILE A 455 10.24 2.42 -18.40
N LEU A 456 9.48 3.38 -17.86
CA LEU A 456 9.50 4.76 -18.33
C LEU A 456 10.91 5.35 -18.27
N LYS A 457 11.59 5.21 -17.12
CA LYS A 457 12.93 5.80 -16.95
C LYS A 457 13.92 5.19 -17.92
N ILE A 458 13.86 3.88 -18.10
CA ILE A 458 14.77 3.14 -18.98
C ILE A 458 14.50 3.49 -20.44
N SER A 459 13.25 3.74 -20.81
CA SER A 459 12.89 4.17 -22.18
C SER A 459 13.52 5.50 -22.59
N MET A 460 13.84 6.36 -21.62
CA MET A 460 14.47 7.68 -21.81
C MET A 460 15.94 7.70 -21.37
N LYS A 461 16.54 6.54 -21.05
CA LYS A 461 17.93 6.49 -20.58
C LYS A 461 18.89 6.35 -21.76
N GLY A 462 19.79 7.30 -21.90
CA GLY A 462 20.92 7.22 -22.83
C GLY A 462 20.85 8.27 -23.93
N ILE A 463 21.38 7.92 -25.12
CA ILE A 463 21.32 8.81 -26.28
C ILE A 463 20.02 8.53 -27.03
N GLY A 464 19.08 9.49 -26.96
CA GLY A 464 17.77 9.38 -27.57
C GLY A 464 16.81 8.49 -26.78
N THR A 465 15.61 8.32 -27.32
CA THR A 465 14.50 7.66 -26.66
C THR A 465 14.17 6.33 -27.31
N ASN A 466 13.92 5.29 -26.52
CA ASN A 466 13.30 4.06 -26.97
C ASN A 466 11.77 4.27 -27.11
N ASP A 467 11.37 4.86 -28.23
CA ASP A 467 9.96 5.23 -28.50
C ASP A 467 9.00 4.04 -28.44
N ASP A 468 9.45 2.85 -28.83
CA ASP A 468 8.61 1.65 -28.77
C ASP A 468 8.28 1.29 -27.33
N GLN A 469 9.29 1.29 -26.45
CA GLN A 469 9.14 1.04 -25.01
C GLN A 469 8.29 2.09 -24.31
N LEU A 470 8.55 3.37 -24.59
CA LEU A 470 7.74 4.45 -24.04
C LEU A 470 6.26 4.33 -24.47
N ARG A 471 6.01 3.97 -25.74
CA ARG A 471 4.66 3.83 -26.28
C ARG A 471 3.91 2.65 -25.68
N TYR A 472 4.45 1.42 -25.69
CA TYR A 472 3.68 0.30 -25.14
C TYR A 472 3.48 0.44 -23.64
N CYS A 473 4.45 1.02 -22.91
CA CYS A 473 4.30 1.29 -21.49
C CYS A 473 3.13 2.27 -21.23
N THR A 474 3.05 3.32 -22.04
CA THR A 474 1.96 4.30 -21.97
C THR A 474 0.60 3.67 -22.33
N VAL A 475 0.53 2.93 -23.43
CA VAL A 475 -0.73 2.33 -23.88
C VAL A 475 -1.25 1.28 -22.89
N LEU A 476 -0.36 0.44 -22.35
CA LEU A 476 -0.76 -0.70 -21.53
C LEU A 476 -1.01 -0.34 -20.06
N PHE A 477 -0.31 0.66 -19.52
CA PHE A 477 -0.23 0.86 -18.07
C PHE A 477 -0.65 2.25 -17.57
N LYS A 478 -0.80 3.26 -18.44
CA LYS A 478 -1.11 4.64 -17.97
C LYS A 478 -2.39 4.71 -17.15
N ASP A 479 -3.43 4.01 -17.57
CA ASP A 479 -4.76 4.05 -16.91
C ASP A 479 -4.70 3.51 -15.46
N ARG A 480 -3.69 2.69 -15.13
CA ARG A 480 -3.47 2.12 -13.80
C ARG A 480 -2.43 2.86 -12.97
N ALA A 481 -1.49 3.55 -13.62
CA ALA A 481 -0.30 4.12 -12.97
C ALA A 481 -0.31 5.64 -12.89
N GLU A 482 -0.99 6.36 -13.80
CA GLU A 482 -0.88 7.83 -13.95
C GLU A 482 -1.06 8.59 -12.63
N ARG A 483 -1.98 8.14 -11.77
CA ARG A 483 -2.33 8.86 -10.52
C ARG A 483 -1.19 8.90 -9.50
N SER A 484 -0.36 7.87 -9.44
CA SER A 484 0.71 7.74 -8.45
C SER A 484 2.11 7.76 -9.06
N ILE A 485 2.24 7.77 -10.39
CA ILE A 485 3.53 7.60 -11.08
C ILE A 485 4.57 8.64 -10.67
N GLN A 486 4.17 9.90 -10.45
CA GLN A 486 5.09 10.97 -10.08
C GLN A 486 5.62 10.81 -8.65
N GLU A 487 4.76 10.38 -7.72
CA GLU A 487 5.13 10.08 -6.35
C GLU A 487 6.09 8.89 -6.31
N VAL A 488 5.76 7.82 -7.05
CA VAL A 488 6.61 6.63 -7.17
C VAL A 488 7.98 6.96 -7.79
N TYR A 489 8.02 7.83 -8.81
CA TYR A 489 9.28 8.34 -9.38
C TYR A 489 10.19 8.98 -8.33
N SER A 490 9.59 9.76 -7.43
CA SER A 490 10.29 10.42 -6.33
C SER A 490 10.77 9.39 -5.30
N GLN A 491 9.89 8.49 -4.84
CA GLN A 491 10.21 7.44 -3.86
C GLN A 491 11.33 6.50 -4.33
N MET A 492 11.38 6.22 -5.64
CA MET A 492 12.45 5.40 -6.25
C MET A 492 13.73 6.20 -6.54
N ASN A 493 13.78 7.50 -6.22
CA ASN A 493 14.90 8.39 -6.55
C ASN A 493 15.26 8.41 -8.05
N LEU A 494 14.27 8.26 -8.94
CA LEU A 494 14.47 8.24 -10.40
C LEU A 494 14.63 9.66 -10.99
N GLY A 495 14.31 10.68 -10.22
CA GLY A 495 14.32 12.08 -10.64
C GLY A 495 12.91 12.61 -10.87
N ASN A 496 12.69 13.33 -11.97
CA ASN A 496 11.42 14.00 -12.26
C ASN A 496 10.92 13.57 -13.64
N LEU A 497 9.80 12.84 -13.68
CA LEU A 497 9.23 12.29 -14.91
C LEU A 497 8.92 13.38 -15.95
N LYS A 498 8.36 14.52 -15.51
CA LYS A 498 8.07 15.65 -16.40
C LYS A 498 9.34 16.14 -17.08
N LYS A 499 10.41 16.31 -16.32
CA LYS A 499 11.70 16.74 -16.84
C LYS A 499 12.30 15.71 -17.79
N ASP A 500 12.28 14.44 -17.42
CA ASP A 500 12.79 13.36 -18.29
C ASP A 500 12.07 13.37 -19.65
N LEU A 501 10.73 13.50 -19.64
CA LEU A 501 9.93 13.62 -20.87
C LEU A 501 10.29 14.86 -21.69
N GLN A 502 10.51 16.01 -21.04
CA GLN A 502 10.88 17.27 -21.71
C GLN A 502 12.31 17.26 -22.25
N ASP A 503 13.22 16.53 -21.62
CA ASP A 503 14.61 16.41 -22.05
C ASP A 503 14.71 15.52 -23.30
N ASP A 504 13.94 14.42 -23.36
CA ASP A 504 13.99 13.41 -24.43
C ASP A 504 13.04 13.67 -25.61
N LEU A 505 11.86 14.22 -25.35
CA LEU A 505 10.83 14.41 -26.37
C LEU A 505 10.79 15.86 -26.85
N LYS A 506 10.11 16.06 -27.99
CA LYS A 506 9.85 17.39 -28.57
C LYS A 506 8.48 17.45 -29.22
N GLY A 507 7.90 18.65 -29.24
CA GLY A 507 6.71 18.99 -30.02
C GLY A 507 5.45 18.26 -29.55
N ILE A 508 4.54 17.98 -30.47
CA ILE A 508 3.21 17.47 -30.13
C ILE A 508 3.22 16.09 -29.42
N TYR A 509 4.26 15.29 -29.66
CA TYR A 509 4.42 14.00 -28.99
C TYR A 509 4.86 14.17 -27.52
N GLU A 510 5.70 15.17 -27.22
CA GLU A 510 6.02 15.58 -25.85
C GLU A 510 4.74 16.05 -25.13
N ASP A 511 3.97 16.94 -25.78
CA ASP A 511 2.70 17.44 -25.23
C ASP A 511 1.74 16.29 -24.89
N ALA A 512 1.62 15.29 -25.79
CA ALA A 512 0.82 14.09 -25.56
C ALA A 512 1.29 13.28 -24.34
N MET A 513 2.59 12.99 -24.25
CA MET A 513 3.12 12.17 -23.16
C MET A 513 3.01 12.89 -21.81
N LEU A 514 3.30 14.20 -21.77
CA LEU A 514 3.11 15.01 -20.58
C LEU A 514 1.65 15.01 -20.13
N LEU A 515 0.71 15.12 -21.07
CA LEU A 515 -0.72 15.12 -20.77
C LEU A 515 -1.19 13.76 -20.24
N LEU A 516 -0.79 12.67 -20.89
CA LEU A 516 -1.22 11.30 -20.57
C LEU A 516 -0.62 10.77 -19.26
N TRP A 517 0.53 11.29 -18.83
CA TRP A 517 1.16 10.94 -17.55
C TRP A 517 0.89 11.98 -16.45
N GLY A 518 -0.07 12.87 -16.65
CA GLY A 518 -0.46 13.89 -15.66
C GLY A 518 0.63 14.91 -15.31
N CYS A 519 1.66 15.05 -16.16
CA CYS A 519 2.87 15.85 -15.94
C CYS A 519 2.71 17.28 -16.46
N GLN A 520 1.59 17.95 -16.18
CA GLN A 520 1.33 19.31 -16.67
C GLN A 520 2.05 20.42 -15.92
#